data_AF-A0ABD3C6U4-F1
#
_entry.id   AF-A0ABD3C6U4-F1
#
_cell.length_a   1.000
_cell.length_b   1.000
_cell.length_c   1.000
_cell.angle_alpha   90.00
_cell.angle_beta   90.00
_cell.angle_gamma   90.00
#
_symmetry.space_group_name_H-M   'P 1'
#
loop_
_entity.id
_entity.type
_entity.pdbx_description
1 polymer ?
#
loop_
_entity_poly.entity_id
_entity_poly.type
_entity_poly.pdbx_seq_one_letter_code
_entity_poly.pdbx_strand_id
1 'polypeptide(L)'
;MSSRSSKSRSGDGSGSRSSNSHENELGRCNCGIQVEVMTEWTVDNPGRRYEACPNYKMPSSCGFSRWIDEEMCSRSKHLIPELIRDKNNLELTLITEQAKLKCVQAVMERQGKALGHQRSLDERLNTVLAAQRDLTLHLGLCEKKERKLKIIIAALVLVIAFQVMLQPAFGRSRGGGVGNCCKSDGSV
;
A
#
# COMPACT_ATOMS: atom_id res chain seq x y z
N MET A 1 63.52 -17.29 -51.81
CA MET A 1 63.74 -16.96 -53.24
C MET A 1 62.39 -16.44 -53.74
N SER A 2 62.18 -15.19 -54.14
CA SER A 2 63.06 -14.18 -54.72
C SER A 2 62.53 -12.77 -54.43
N SER A 3 63.46 -11.86 -54.16
CA SER A 3 63.28 -10.42 -54.03
C SER A 3 63.21 -9.76 -55.42
N ARG A 4 62.43 -8.69 -55.60
CA ARG A 4 62.69 -7.65 -56.62
C ARG A 4 62.20 -6.27 -56.19
N SER A 5 63.16 -5.36 -56.00
CA SER A 5 63.00 -3.90 -56.15
C SER A 5 63.10 -3.52 -57.63
N SER A 6 62.47 -2.40 -58.06
CA SER A 6 63.10 -1.30 -58.84
C SER A 6 62.09 -0.24 -59.34
N LYS A 7 62.29 0.99 -58.83
CA LYS A 7 62.28 2.33 -59.47
C LYS A 7 61.53 2.64 -60.79
N SER A 8 60.62 3.62 -60.66
CA SER A 8 60.42 4.90 -61.41
C SER A 8 60.45 4.96 -62.94
N ARG A 9 59.44 5.64 -63.52
CA ARG A 9 59.58 6.64 -64.60
C ARG A 9 58.36 7.56 -64.70
N SER A 10 58.67 8.84 -64.90
CA SER A 10 57.80 10.01 -64.99
C SER A 10 56.91 10.02 -66.23
N GLY A 11 55.80 10.76 -66.16
CA GLY A 11 54.96 11.10 -67.30
C GLY A 11 54.00 12.22 -66.94
N ASP A 12 54.44 13.46 -67.14
CA ASP A 12 53.60 14.65 -67.11
C ASP A 12 52.56 14.57 -68.22
N GLY A 13 51.29 14.62 -67.84
CA GLY A 13 50.16 14.67 -68.76
C GLY A 13 49.15 15.69 -68.26
N SER A 14 49.24 16.90 -68.80
CA SER A 14 48.29 18.00 -68.62
C SER A 14 46.87 17.54 -68.96
N GLY A 15 46.12 17.13 -67.94
CA GLY A 15 44.69 16.91 -68.03
C GLY A 15 43.97 18.25 -67.86
N SER A 16 43.37 18.72 -68.95
CA SER A 16 42.48 19.87 -69.03
C SER A 16 41.59 19.96 -67.79
N ARG A 17 41.56 21.13 -67.15
CA ARG A 17 40.55 21.50 -66.16
C ARG A 17 39.18 21.43 -66.83
N SER A 18 38.55 20.27 -66.80
CA SER A 18 37.12 20.16 -67.03
C SER A 18 36.48 20.77 -65.80
N SER A 19 36.02 22.01 -65.97
CA SER A 19 35.13 22.66 -65.03
C SER A 19 33.91 21.75 -64.85
N ASN A 20 33.91 20.95 -63.79
CA ASN A 20 32.72 20.23 -63.34
C ASN A 20 31.75 21.28 -62.77
N SER A 21 31.00 21.93 -63.65
CA SER A 21 29.88 22.80 -63.29
C SER A 21 28.57 22.01 -63.18
N HIS A 22 28.60 20.81 -62.61
CA HIS A 22 27.43 19.94 -62.45
C HIS A 22 27.08 19.62 -60.99
N GLU A 23 27.36 20.53 -60.05
CA GLU A 23 27.08 20.29 -58.62
C GLU A 23 26.01 21.20 -58.00
N ASN A 24 25.15 21.90 -58.75
CA ASN A 24 24.07 22.66 -58.09
C ASN A 24 22.75 22.89 -58.86
N GLU A 25 22.28 21.89 -59.62
CA GLU A 25 20.95 21.93 -60.26
C GLU A 25 19.98 20.80 -59.81
N LEU A 26 20.37 19.93 -58.88
CA LEU A 26 19.66 18.68 -58.56
C LEU A 26 18.71 18.72 -57.33
N GLY A 27 18.22 19.89 -56.94
CA GLY A 27 17.36 20.04 -55.74
C GLY A 27 16.18 20.99 -55.89
N ARG A 28 15.68 21.23 -57.11
CA ARG A 28 14.54 22.14 -57.34
C ARG A 28 13.33 21.39 -57.87
N CYS A 29 12.14 21.81 -57.46
CA CYS A 29 10.87 21.34 -58.00
C CYS A 29 10.58 21.99 -59.36
N ASN A 30 9.48 21.58 -60.01
CA ASN A 30 9.07 22.14 -61.31
C ASN A 30 8.70 23.64 -61.28
N CYS A 31 8.55 24.25 -60.10
CA CYS A 31 8.42 25.70 -59.93
C CYS A 31 9.76 26.46 -59.94
N GLY A 32 10.90 25.76 -59.97
CA GLY A 32 12.24 26.35 -59.76
C GLY A 32 12.59 26.63 -58.29
N ILE A 33 11.73 26.24 -57.35
CA ILE A 33 11.92 26.40 -55.90
C ILE A 33 12.67 25.20 -55.34
N GLN A 34 13.57 25.41 -54.38
CA GLN A 34 14.27 24.34 -53.67
C GLN A 34 13.28 23.34 -53.04
N VAL A 35 13.54 22.04 -53.18
CA VAL A 35 12.71 20.97 -52.60
C VAL A 35 12.96 20.82 -51.10
N GLU A 36 11.95 20.35 -50.38
CA GLU A 36 12.03 20.02 -48.95
C GLU A 36 12.03 18.51 -48.74
N VAL A 37 12.80 18.05 -47.74
CA VAL A 37 12.80 16.66 -47.31
C VAL A 37 11.68 16.44 -46.29
N MET A 38 10.74 15.59 -46.66
CA MET A 38 9.60 15.18 -45.87
C MET A 38 9.76 13.73 -45.42
N THR A 39 9.09 13.34 -44.34
CA THR A 39 9.04 11.95 -43.85
C THR A 39 7.60 11.49 -43.83
N GLU A 40 7.34 10.35 -44.46
CA GLU A 40 6.03 9.70 -44.40
C GLU A 40 5.92 8.84 -43.13
N TRP A 41 4.74 8.84 -42.50
CA TRP A 41 4.44 8.08 -41.28
C TRP A 41 3.23 7.17 -41.46
N THR A 42 3.08 6.59 -42.65
CA THR A 42 2.01 5.63 -42.94
C THR A 42 2.44 4.21 -42.55
N VAL A 43 1.47 3.30 -42.48
CA VAL A 43 1.72 1.87 -42.19
C VAL A 43 2.65 1.25 -43.25
N ASP A 44 2.51 1.68 -44.51
CA ASP A 44 3.25 1.13 -45.65
C ASP A 44 4.64 1.77 -45.84
N ASN A 45 4.82 3.02 -45.37
CA ASN A 45 6.06 3.78 -45.47
C ASN A 45 6.43 4.42 -44.11
N PRO A 46 6.64 3.63 -43.04
CA PRO A 46 6.98 4.18 -41.74
C PRO A 46 8.39 4.80 -41.78
N GLY A 47 8.47 6.12 -41.63
CA GLY A 47 9.74 6.85 -41.54
C GLY A 47 10.46 7.02 -42.88
N ARG A 48 9.81 6.75 -44.02
CA ARG A 48 10.44 6.85 -45.34
C ARG A 48 10.50 8.29 -45.82
N ARG A 49 11.67 8.76 -46.27
CA ARG A 49 11.85 10.15 -46.69
C ARG A 49 11.64 10.35 -48.18
N TYR A 50 11.07 11.50 -48.52
CA TYR A 50 10.88 11.97 -49.89
C TYR A 50 11.17 13.46 -50.00
N GLU A 51 11.65 13.89 -51.16
CA GLU A 51 11.72 15.30 -51.55
C GLU A 51 10.39 15.72 -52.15
N ALA A 52 9.90 16.90 -51.78
CA ALA A 52 8.66 17.46 -52.31
C ALA A 52 8.79 18.95 -52.61
N CYS A 53 7.92 19.44 -53.50
CA CYS A 53 7.72 20.88 -53.66
C CYS A 53 7.27 21.48 -52.30
N PRO A 54 7.85 22.60 -51.83
CA PRO A 54 7.41 23.24 -50.59
C PRO A 54 5.93 23.64 -50.62
N ASN A 55 5.40 23.94 -51.82
CA ASN A 55 4.00 24.27 -52.03
C ASN A 55 3.08 23.03 -52.13
N TYR A 56 3.52 21.82 -51.75
CA TYR A 56 2.76 20.57 -52.01
C TYR A 56 1.34 20.53 -51.42
N LYS A 57 1.05 21.30 -50.37
CA LYS A 57 -0.28 21.42 -49.77
C LYS A 57 -1.15 22.53 -50.38
N MET A 58 -0.60 23.31 -51.29
CA MET A 58 -1.26 24.47 -51.89
C MET A 58 -1.81 24.12 -53.28
N PRO A 59 -2.85 24.82 -53.76
CA PRO A 59 -3.32 24.68 -55.14
C PRO A 59 -2.24 25.02 -56.19
N SER A 60 -1.23 25.80 -55.82
CA SER A 60 -0.06 26.14 -56.62
C SER A 60 1.03 25.06 -56.64
N SER A 61 0.79 23.90 -56.01
CA SER A 61 1.70 22.76 -56.06
C SER A 61 1.96 22.34 -57.50
N CYS A 62 3.22 22.18 -57.87
CA CYS A 62 3.58 21.58 -59.15
C CYS A 62 3.57 20.04 -59.14
N GLY A 63 3.14 19.42 -58.03
CA GLY A 63 3.07 17.95 -57.89
C GLY A 63 4.43 17.25 -57.85
N PHE A 64 5.55 17.98 -57.78
CA PHE A 64 6.87 17.36 -57.68
C PHE A 64 7.01 16.60 -56.35
N SER A 65 7.29 15.30 -56.46
CA SER A 65 7.71 14.45 -55.35
C SER A 65 8.65 13.35 -55.82
N ARG A 66 9.67 13.02 -55.04
CA ARG A 66 10.60 11.92 -55.32
C ARG A 66 11.03 11.24 -54.03
N TRP A 67 11.02 9.91 -54.00
CA TRP A 67 11.55 9.15 -52.87
C TRP A 67 13.07 9.30 -52.74
N ILE A 68 13.55 9.59 -51.53
CA ILE A 68 14.98 9.60 -51.18
C ILE A 68 15.39 8.19 -50.79
N ASP A 69 14.62 7.60 -49.86
CA ASP A 69 14.90 6.27 -49.35
C ASP A 69 14.23 5.22 -50.26
N GLU A 70 14.88 4.08 -50.42
CA GLU A 70 14.32 2.93 -51.15
C GLU A 70 13.05 2.41 -50.46
N GLU A 71 12.20 1.75 -51.23
CA GLU A 71 11.01 1.12 -50.68
C GLU A 71 11.38 0.01 -49.72
N MET A 72 10.69 -0.05 -48.57
CA MET A 72 10.90 -1.13 -47.62
C MET A 72 10.57 -2.47 -48.27
N CYS A 73 11.35 -3.51 -47.98
CA CYS A 73 11.06 -4.84 -48.48
C CYS A 73 9.69 -5.32 -47.96
N SER A 74 9.00 -6.14 -48.75
CA SER A 74 7.66 -6.64 -48.44
C SER A 74 7.57 -7.30 -47.07
N ARG A 75 8.64 -8.00 -46.63
CA ARG A 75 8.70 -8.59 -45.29
C ARG A 75 8.61 -7.53 -44.19
N SER A 76 9.36 -6.44 -44.30
CA SER A 76 9.36 -5.38 -43.28
C SER A 76 8.03 -4.64 -43.18
N LYS A 77 7.33 -4.45 -44.32
CA LYS A 77 5.99 -3.85 -44.36
C LYS A 77 4.94 -4.64 -43.57
N HIS A 78 5.13 -5.95 -43.40
CA HIS A 78 4.23 -6.78 -42.60
C HIS A 78 4.71 -6.89 -41.14
N LEU A 79 6.01 -7.11 -40.94
CA LEU A 79 6.57 -7.33 -39.59
C LEU A 79 6.52 -6.08 -38.71
N ILE A 80 6.81 -4.90 -39.25
CA ILE A 80 6.88 -3.67 -38.43
C ILE A 80 5.51 -3.35 -37.82
N PRO A 81 4.39 -3.32 -38.59
CA PRO A 81 3.08 -3.10 -38.00
C PRO A 81 2.64 -4.17 -36.99
N GLU A 82 2.99 -5.44 -37.24
CA GLU A 82 2.73 -6.53 -36.29
C GLU A 82 3.46 -6.31 -34.97
N LEU A 83 4.76 -6.04 -35.01
CA LEU A 83 5.56 -5.79 -33.81
C LEU A 83 5.07 -4.57 -33.01
N ILE A 84 4.60 -3.51 -33.69
CA ILE A 84 4.01 -2.34 -33.03
C ILE A 84 2.72 -2.73 -32.30
N ARG A 85 1.84 -3.52 -32.92
CA ARG A 85 0.62 -4.01 -32.26
C ARG A 85 0.96 -4.88 -31.05
N ASP A 86 1.91 -5.79 -31.19
CA ASP A 86 2.31 -6.69 -30.11
C ASP A 86 2.90 -5.89 -28.94
N LYS A 87 3.77 -4.92 -29.20
CA LYS A 87 4.29 -3.99 -28.19
C LYS A 87 3.16 -3.28 -27.46
N ASN A 88 2.21 -2.70 -28.19
CA ASN A 88 1.09 -1.97 -27.58
C ASN A 88 0.22 -2.90 -26.71
N ASN A 89 -0.05 -4.12 -27.18
CA ASN A 89 -0.80 -5.13 -26.44
C ASN A 89 -0.06 -5.55 -25.15
N LEU A 90 1.26 -5.73 -25.21
CA LEU A 90 2.10 -6.04 -24.06
C LEU A 90 2.10 -4.89 -23.04
N GLU A 91 2.21 -3.64 -23.50
CA GLU A 91 2.15 -2.45 -22.64
C GLU A 91 0.80 -2.34 -21.93
N LEU A 92 -0.31 -2.57 -22.65
CA LEU A 92 -1.66 -2.59 -22.06
C LEU A 92 -1.81 -3.70 -21.01
N THR A 93 -1.27 -4.89 -21.30
CA THR A 93 -1.28 -6.01 -20.37
C THR A 93 -0.50 -5.67 -19.11
N LEU A 94 0.71 -5.11 -19.26
CA LEU A 94 1.54 -4.67 -18.14
C LEU A 94 0.81 -3.66 -17.25
N ILE A 95 0.19 -2.62 -17.85
CA ILE A 95 -0.58 -1.61 -17.12
C ILE A 95 -1.72 -2.25 -16.34
N THR A 96 -2.44 -3.18 -16.97
CA THR A 96 -3.58 -3.89 -16.35
C THR A 96 -3.11 -4.75 -15.18
N GLU A 97 -2.04 -5.53 -15.34
CA GLU A 97 -1.49 -6.35 -14.28
C GLU A 97 -0.93 -5.50 -13.13
N GLN A 98 -0.27 -4.38 -13.43
CA GLN A 98 0.17 -3.43 -12.41
C GLN A 98 -1.02 -2.84 -11.63
N ALA A 99 -2.14 -2.53 -12.29
CA ALA A 99 -3.34 -2.07 -11.62
C ALA A 99 -3.93 -3.14 -10.70
N LYS A 100 -3.95 -4.41 -11.14
CA LYS A 100 -4.36 -5.55 -10.31
C LYS A 100 -3.46 -5.71 -9.10
N LEU A 101 -2.14 -5.67 -9.27
CA LEU A 101 -1.18 -5.77 -8.17
C LEU A 101 -1.36 -4.66 -7.14
N LYS A 102 -1.57 -3.41 -7.58
CA LYS A 102 -1.89 -2.29 -6.68
C LYS A 102 -3.20 -2.52 -5.92
N CYS A 103 -4.21 -3.07 -6.58
CA CYS A 103 -5.47 -3.42 -5.92
C CYS A 103 -5.26 -4.50 -4.86
N VAL A 104 -4.54 -5.58 -5.19
CA VAL A 104 -4.18 -6.65 -4.26
C VAL A 104 -3.41 -6.10 -3.06
N GLN A 105 -2.41 -5.25 -3.30
CA GLN A 105 -1.65 -4.59 -2.24
C GLN A 105 -2.56 -3.80 -1.29
N ALA A 106 -3.48 -2.99 -1.82
CA ALA A 106 -4.42 -2.24 -1.01
C ALA A 106 -5.34 -3.14 -0.16
N VAL A 107 -5.76 -4.29 -0.68
CA VAL A 107 -6.52 -5.30 0.08
C VAL A 107 -5.68 -5.88 1.21
N MET A 108 -4.44 -6.28 0.92
CA MET A 108 -3.53 -6.83 1.92
C MET A 108 -3.24 -5.84 3.05
N GLU A 109 -3.03 -4.56 2.73
CA GLU A 109 -2.84 -3.50 3.74
C GLU A 109 -4.07 -3.32 4.64
N ARG A 110 -5.28 -3.34 4.07
CA ARG A 110 -6.53 -3.28 4.85
C ARG A 110 -6.67 -4.48 5.77
N GLN A 111 -6.40 -5.68 5.26
CA GLN A 111 -6.43 -6.91 6.05
C GLN A 111 -5.39 -6.87 7.17
N GLY A 112 -4.17 -6.38 6.89
CA GLY A 112 -3.13 -6.20 7.91
C GLY A 112 -3.56 -5.27 9.04
N LYS A 113 -4.22 -4.15 8.72
CA LYS A 113 -4.80 -3.24 9.73
C LYS A 113 -5.92 -3.89 10.52
N ALA A 114 -6.83 -4.61 9.87
CA ALA A 114 -7.92 -5.31 10.54
C ALA A 114 -7.40 -6.40 11.51
N LEU A 115 -6.40 -7.18 11.10
CA LEU A 115 -5.73 -8.15 11.95
C LEU A 115 -5.01 -7.48 13.13
N GLY A 116 -4.35 -6.34 12.89
CA GLY A 116 -3.76 -5.53 13.95
C GLY A 116 -4.79 -5.04 14.96
N HIS A 117 -5.93 -4.55 14.49
CA HIS A 117 -7.04 -4.15 15.34
C HIS A 117 -7.61 -5.32 16.15
N GLN A 118 -7.80 -6.48 15.52
CA GLN A 118 -8.27 -7.70 16.18
C GLN A 118 -7.33 -8.10 17.33
N ARG A 119 -6.01 -8.11 17.11
CA ARG A 119 -5.04 -8.41 18.17
C ARG A 119 -5.13 -7.44 19.35
N SER A 120 -5.36 -6.15 19.08
CA SER A 120 -5.54 -5.15 20.14
C SER A 120 -6.82 -5.41 20.95
N LEU A 121 -7.91 -5.81 20.30
CA LEU A 121 -9.13 -6.22 20.99
C LEU A 121 -8.90 -7.47 21.85
N ASP A 122 -8.18 -8.47 21.33
CA ASP A 122 -7.86 -9.69 22.06
C ASP A 122 -7.00 -9.41 23.30
N GLU A 123 -6.02 -8.50 23.20
CA GLU A 123 -5.21 -8.07 24.34
C GLU A 123 -6.05 -7.36 25.42
N ARG A 124 -6.94 -6.45 25.00
CA ARG A 124 -7.88 -5.79 25.92
C ARG A 124 -8.85 -6.79 26.56
N LEU A 125 -9.33 -7.77 25.80
CA LEU A 125 -10.18 -8.83 26.34
C LEU A 125 -9.42 -9.66 27.38
N ASN A 126 -8.18 -10.05 27.08
CA ASN A 126 -7.35 -10.83 28.00
C ASN A 126 -7.07 -10.09 29.32
N THR A 127 -6.84 -8.78 29.27
CA THR A 127 -6.66 -7.96 30.49
C THR A 127 -7.94 -7.88 31.33
N VAL A 128 -9.11 -7.68 30.70
CA VAL A 128 -10.41 -7.70 31.40
C VAL A 128 -10.68 -9.07 32.01
N LEU A 129 -10.43 -10.15 31.28
CA LEU A 129 -10.61 -11.51 31.77
C LEU A 129 -9.68 -11.80 32.97
N ALA A 130 -8.44 -11.31 32.95
CA ALA A 130 -7.52 -11.44 34.08
C ALA A 130 -8.05 -10.70 35.32
N ALA A 131 -8.52 -9.46 35.17
CA ALA A 131 -9.12 -8.70 36.26
C ALA A 131 -10.39 -9.37 36.81
N GLN A 132 -11.23 -9.94 35.94
CA GLN A 132 -12.43 -10.66 36.36
C GLN A 132 -12.11 -11.93 37.17
N ARG A 133 -11.05 -12.66 36.79
CA ARG A 133 -10.56 -13.82 37.55
C ARG A 133 -10.08 -13.39 38.94
N ASP A 134 -9.31 -12.31 39.03
CA ASP A 134 -8.81 -11.77 40.30
C ASP A 134 -9.95 -11.35 41.23
N LEU A 135 -10.94 -10.62 40.71
CA LEU A 135 -12.14 -10.24 41.46
C LEU A 135 -12.89 -11.45 42.00
N THR A 136 -13.04 -12.49 41.16
CA THR A 136 -13.70 -13.74 41.56
C THR A 136 -12.96 -14.43 42.71
N LEU A 137 -11.63 -14.46 42.68
CA LEU A 137 -10.81 -14.99 43.78
C LEU A 137 -10.98 -14.16 45.05
N HIS A 138 -10.96 -12.83 44.94
CA HIS A 138 -11.13 -11.91 46.07
C HIS A 138 -12.49 -12.08 46.77
N LEU A 139 -13.57 -12.21 46.00
CA LEU A 139 -14.90 -12.49 46.54
C LEU A 139 -14.92 -13.83 47.29
N GLY A 140 -14.37 -14.89 46.68
CA GLY A 140 -14.29 -16.20 47.32
C GLY A 140 -13.47 -16.19 48.62
N LEU A 141 -12.41 -15.38 48.69
CA LEU A 141 -11.66 -15.16 49.92
C LEU A 141 -12.48 -14.41 50.97
N CYS A 142 -13.22 -13.39 50.56
CA CYS A 142 -14.11 -12.62 51.45
C CYS A 142 -15.19 -13.52 52.07
N GLU A 143 -15.87 -14.34 51.25
CA GLU A 143 -16.86 -15.31 51.70
C GLU A 143 -16.26 -16.36 52.66
N LYS A 144 -15.00 -16.79 52.42
CA LYS A 144 -14.29 -17.69 53.34
C LYS A 144 -14.00 -17.02 54.67
N LYS A 145 -13.57 -15.75 54.67
CA LYS A 145 -13.35 -14.97 55.90
C LYS A 145 -14.65 -14.78 56.67
N GLU A 146 -15.74 -14.43 55.98
CA GLU A 146 -17.06 -14.27 56.57
C GLU A 146 -17.56 -15.57 57.21
N ARG A 147 -17.46 -16.71 56.51
CA ARG A 147 -17.80 -18.02 57.06
C ARG A 147 -17.00 -18.35 58.31
N LYS A 148 -15.68 -18.12 58.29
CA LYS A 148 -14.82 -18.33 59.48
C LYS A 148 -15.26 -17.45 60.65
N LEU A 149 -15.53 -16.17 60.40
CA LEU A 149 -15.97 -15.22 61.42
C LEU A 149 -17.32 -15.64 62.01
N LYS A 150 -18.30 -16.03 61.17
CA LYS A 150 -19.60 -16.56 61.62
C LYS A 150 -19.45 -17.78 62.52
N ILE A 151 -18.56 -18.72 62.18
CA ILE A 151 -18.29 -19.91 63.00
C ILE A 151 -17.69 -19.52 64.36
N ILE A 152 -16.72 -18.61 64.38
CA ILE A 152 -16.09 -18.14 65.63
C ILE A 152 -17.14 -17.48 66.53
N ILE A 153 -17.96 -16.58 65.97
CA ILE A 153 -19.03 -15.91 66.74
C ILE A 153 -20.02 -16.94 67.31
N ALA A 154 -20.47 -17.91 66.52
CA ALA A 154 -21.36 -18.96 66.98
C ALA A 154 -20.76 -19.79 68.13
N ALA A 155 -19.48 -20.15 68.04
CA ALA A 155 -18.77 -20.86 69.10
C ALA A 155 -18.69 -20.04 70.40
N LEU A 156 -18.37 -18.74 70.30
CA LEU A 156 -18.34 -17.85 71.47
C LEU A 156 -19.71 -17.74 72.14
N VAL A 157 -20.78 -17.61 71.36
CA VAL A 157 -22.16 -17.57 71.87
C VAL A 157 -22.51 -18.86 72.63
N LEU A 158 -22.14 -20.03 72.08
CA LEU A 158 -22.37 -21.32 72.73
C LEU A 158 -21.60 -21.45 74.06
N VAL A 159 -20.33 -21.00 74.09
CA VAL A 159 -19.53 -21.00 75.32
C VAL A 159 -20.17 -20.12 76.39
N ILE A 160 -20.58 -18.89 76.04
CA ILE A 160 -21.22 -17.98 76.98
C ILE A 160 -22.53 -18.57 77.50
N ALA A 161 -23.37 -19.13 76.61
CA ALA A 161 -24.62 -19.78 77.02
C ALA A 161 -24.36 -20.93 78.01
N PHE A 162 -23.34 -21.76 77.75
CA PHE A 162 -22.95 -22.83 78.68
C PHE A 162 -22.47 -22.28 80.03
N GLN A 163 -21.64 -21.23 80.04
CA GLN A 163 -21.21 -20.58 81.28
C GLN A 163 -22.39 -20.03 82.09
N VAL A 164 -23.38 -19.41 81.44
CA VAL A 164 -24.62 -18.93 82.10
C VAL A 164 -25.43 -20.08 82.68
N MET A 165 -25.55 -21.20 81.96
CA MET A 165 -26.28 -22.39 82.41
C MET A 165 -25.58 -23.12 83.57
N LEU A 166 -24.25 -23.00 83.67
CA LEU A 166 -23.46 -23.54 84.77
C LEU A 166 -23.40 -22.63 86.01
N GLN A 167 -23.97 -21.42 85.95
CA GLN A 167 -24.07 -20.60 87.15
C GLN A 167 -25.06 -21.27 88.12
N PRO A 168 -24.66 -21.61 89.36
CA PRO A 168 -25.58 -22.18 90.33
C PRO A 168 -26.72 -21.19 90.54
N ALA A 169 -27.96 -21.68 90.51
CA ALA A 169 -29.18 -20.89 90.69
C ALA A 169 -29.21 -20.21 92.07
N PHE A 170 -28.47 -19.11 92.21
CA PHE A 170 -28.45 -18.30 93.42
C PHE A 170 -29.70 -17.43 93.44
N GLY A 171 -30.76 -17.98 94.04
CA GLY A 171 -31.73 -17.22 94.83
C GLY A 171 -32.79 -16.43 94.05
N ARG A 172 -33.88 -17.10 93.68
CA ARG A 172 -35.19 -16.44 93.55
C ARG A 172 -35.81 -16.32 94.95
N SER A 173 -35.43 -15.29 95.72
CA SER A 173 -36.13 -14.98 96.97
C SER A 173 -37.41 -14.20 96.68
N ARG A 174 -38.54 -14.79 97.09
CA ARG A 174 -39.91 -14.28 97.00
C ARG A 174 -40.06 -12.97 97.77
N GLY A 175 -40.98 -12.13 97.28
CA GLY A 175 -41.40 -10.90 97.95
C GLY A 175 -42.06 -11.12 99.32
N GLY A 176 -42.08 -10.03 100.07
CA GLY A 176 -42.86 -9.85 101.29
C GLY A 176 -42.87 -8.36 101.62
N GLY A 177 -44.00 -7.69 101.34
CA GLY A 177 -44.24 -6.32 101.77
C GLY A 177 -44.76 -6.27 103.21
N VAL A 178 -44.39 -5.21 103.93
CA VAL A 178 -45.03 -4.59 105.11
C VAL A 178 -44.39 -3.17 105.14
N GLY A 179 -45.05 -2.01 105.20
CA GLY A 179 -46.26 -1.62 105.89
C GLY A 179 -45.92 -0.72 107.09
N ASN A 180 -46.25 0.58 107.00
CA ASN A 180 -46.46 1.61 108.05
C ASN A 180 -45.26 2.36 108.67
N CYS A 181 -45.22 3.72 108.53
CA CYS A 181 -45.71 4.81 109.42
C CYS A 181 -44.68 5.17 110.53
N CYS A 182 -44.27 6.43 110.80
CA CYS A 182 -44.97 7.70 111.09
C CYS A 182 -44.07 8.91 110.67
N LYS A 183 -44.57 10.07 110.16
CA LYS A 183 -45.04 11.29 110.89
C LYS A 183 -44.04 11.75 111.99
N SER A 184 -43.58 13.01 112.08
CA SER A 184 -44.23 14.30 111.82
C SER A 184 -43.23 15.48 111.73
N ASP A 185 -43.74 16.61 111.18
CA ASP A 185 -43.50 18.05 111.48
C ASP A 185 -42.07 18.62 111.39
N GLY A 186 -41.75 19.73 110.73
CA GLY A 186 -42.52 20.94 110.41
C GLY A 186 -41.93 22.11 111.21
N SER A 187 -41.36 23.14 110.55
CA SER A 187 -41.30 24.53 111.03
C SER A 187 -40.67 25.46 109.98
N VAL A 188 -41.53 26.34 109.47
CA VAL A 188 -41.39 27.75 109.03
C VAL A 188 -40.02 28.25 108.58
#